data_AF-D1BJL5-F1
#
_entry.id   AF-D1BJL5-F1
#
_cell.length_a   1.000
_cell.length_b   1.000
_cell.length_c   1.000
_cell.angle_alpha   90.00
_cell.angle_beta   90.00
_cell.angle_gamma   90.00
#
_symmetry.space_group_name_H-M   'P 1'
#
loop_
_entity.id
_entity.type
_entity.pdbx_description
1 polymer ?
#
loop_
_entity_poly.entity_id
_entity_poly.type
_entity_poly.pdbx_seq_one_letter_code
_entity_poly.pdbx_strand_id
1 'polypeptide(L)'
;MLCVGLVVSMGVTAGAAAGPTEDVEDSGWGVVINGEYTPGAEIDVLFPETGSRPGEVTPMLLDPVDLVACNVLNQVDHEVRRIDDVKYFSSLGGGSVSLTCGDSKHGYRHIRDRHQQDWQNVIAKVDDTHSRWDDFMFFVVRESLTYPARVVDKSDNKICYTAPIILINSDMVPVYEFHPTVIIGADTKKVITAHPGDRC
;
A
#
# COMPACT_ATOMS: atom_id res chain seq x y z
N MET A 1 -24.57 -22.86 -71.49
CA MET A 1 -24.86 -21.64 -70.73
C MET A 1 -23.90 -21.62 -69.56
N LEU A 2 -23.06 -20.58 -69.51
CA LEU A 2 -21.94 -20.38 -68.59
C LEU A 2 -22.41 -19.96 -67.17
N CYS A 3 -21.44 -19.99 -66.24
CA CYS A 3 -21.38 -19.32 -64.93
C CYS A 3 -22.02 -20.05 -63.73
N VAL A 4 -21.48 -20.05 -62.51
CA VAL A 4 -20.27 -19.45 -61.90
C VAL A 4 -20.04 -20.21 -60.59
N GLY A 5 -18.77 -20.36 -60.18
CA GLY A 5 -18.41 -21.07 -58.95
C GLY A 5 -18.64 -20.28 -57.66
N LEU A 6 -18.57 -21.00 -56.54
CA LEU A 6 -18.21 -20.42 -55.24
C LEU A 6 -17.46 -21.49 -54.43
N VAL A 7 -16.18 -21.22 -54.20
CA VAL A 7 -15.37 -21.90 -53.17
C VAL A 7 -15.52 -21.05 -51.91
N VAL A 8 -15.96 -21.65 -50.81
CA VAL A 8 -15.86 -21.04 -49.47
C VAL A 8 -14.90 -21.90 -48.65
N SER A 9 -13.83 -21.25 -48.22
CA SER A 9 -12.80 -21.80 -47.36
C SER A 9 -13.04 -21.41 -45.90
N MET A 10 -12.43 -22.22 -45.03
CA MET A 10 -11.97 -21.95 -43.67
C MET A 10 -12.98 -21.79 -42.52
N GLY A 11 -12.74 -22.62 -41.50
CA GLY A 11 -13.17 -22.43 -40.13
C GLY A 11 -12.35 -23.34 -39.21
N VAL A 12 -11.08 -23.02 -39.00
CA VAL A 12 -10.31 -23.59 -37.88
C VAL A 12 -10.78 -22.85 -36.64
N THR A 13 -11.59 -23.49 -35.80
CA THR A 13 -11.90 -22.95 -34.47
C THR A 13 -10.68 -23.16 -33.59
N ALA A 14 -9.92 -22.09 -33.39
CA ALA A 14 -8.94 -22.01 -32.32
C ALA A 14 -9.69 -22.13 -30.99
N GLY A 15 -9.49 -23.24 -30.27
CA GLY A 15 -9.89 -23.35 -28.88
C GLY A 15 -9.05 -22.39 -28.06
N ALA A 16 -9.65 -21.29 -27.63
CA ALA A 16 -9.09 -20.49 -26.56
C ALA A 16 -9.18 -21.32 -25.27
N ALA A 17 -8.04 -21.85 -24.84
CA ALA A 17 -7.90 -22.33 -23.46
C ALA A 17 -7.97 -21.09 -22.55
N ALA A 18 -9.15 -20.83 -22.00
CA ALA A 18 -9.27 -19.98 -20.84
C ALA A 18 -8.53 -20.69 -19.70
N GLY A 19 -7.37 -20.16 -19.32
CA GLY A 19 -6.76 -20.50 -18.04
C GLY A 19 -7.73 -20.12 -16.91
N PRO A 20 -7.66 -20.78 -15.75
CA PRO A 20 -8.45 -20.37 -14.61
C PRO A 20 -8.03 -18.94 -14.26
N THR A 21 -8.97 -18.01 -14.36
CA THR A 21 -8.89 -16.77 -13.59
C THR A 21 -8.95 -17.23 -12.14
N GLU A 22 -7.85 -17.14 -11.43
CA GLU A 22 -7.91 -17.23 -9.98
C GLU A 22 -8.80 -16.08 -9.54
N ASP A 23 -10.04 -16.42 -9.16
CA ASP A 23 -10.97 -15.52 -8.52
C ASP A 23 -10.27 -15.06 -7.25
N VAL A 24 -9.61 -13.89 -7.30
CA VAL A 24 -9.20 -13.17 -6.10
C VAL A 24 -10.49 -13.03 -5.31
N GLU A 25 -10.60 -13.76 -4.20
CA GLU A 25 -11.76 -13.67 -3.31
C GLU A 25 -11.95 -12.19 -3.02
N ASP A 26 -13.05 -11.64 -3.53
CA ASP A 26 -13.41 -10.25 -3.36
C ASP A 26 -13.49 -9.99 -1.86
N SER A 27 -12.49 -9.30 -1.31
CA SER A 27 -12.40 -8.95 0.11
C SER A 27 -13.64 -8.19 0.58
N GLY A 28 -14.51 -7.76 -0.33
CA GLY A 28 -15.73 -7.04 0.00
C GLY A 28 -15.40 -5.72 0.67
N TRP A 29 -14.24 -5.14 0.39
CA TRP A 29 -13.91 -3.78 0.80
C TRP A 29 -12.76 -3.29 -0.08
N GLY A 30 -12.55 -1.98 -0.08
CA GLY A 30 -11.41 -1.37 -0.73
C GLY A 30 -11.21 0.07 -0.32
N VAL A 31 -10.29 0.73 -0.99
CA VAL A 31 -9.90 2.11 -0.71
C VAL A 31 -9.91 2.92 -1.99
N VAL A 32 -10.40 4.15 -1.94
CA VAL A 32 -10.24 5.12 -3.01
C VAL A 32 -9.20 6.17 -2.62
N ILE A 33 -8.17 6.31 -3.44
CA ILE A 33 -7.10 7.32 -3.29
C ILE A 33 -6.86 7.95 -4.66
N ASN A 34 -6.78 9.28 -4.72
CA ASN A 34 -6.62 10.00 -5.99
C ASN A 34 -7.68 9.65 -7.06
N GLY A 35 -8.87 9.22 -6.63
CA GLY A 35 -9.97 8.80 -7.52
C GLY A 35 -9.86 7.38 -8.06
N GLU A 36 -8.82 6.63 -7.69
CA GLU A 36 -8.61 5.23 -8.08
C GLU A 36 -9.03 4.29 -6.93
N TYR A 37 -9.76 3.23 -7.26
CA TYR A 37 -10.22 2.21 -6.33
C TYR A 37 -9.23 1.04 -6.29
N THR A 38 -8.79 0.65 -5.10
CA THR A 38 -7.97 -0.53 -4.84
C THR A 38 -8.72 -1.48 -3.92
N PRO A 39 -9.03 -2.72 -4.36
CA PRO A 39 -9.60 -3.75 -3.50
C PRO A 39 -8.70 -4.06 -2.29
N GLY A 40 -9.31 -4.39 -1.15
CA GLY A 40 -8.60 -4.80 0.06
C GLY A 40 -7.69 -6.01 -0.15
N ALA A 41 -8.12 -6.98 -0.95
CA ALA A 41 -7.31 -8.13 -1.33
C ALA A 41 -6.04 -7.73 -2.08
N GLU A 42 -6.05 -6.64 -2.85
CA GLU A 42 -4.82 -6.13 -3.48
C GLU A 42 -3.90 -5.47 -2.46
N ILE A 43 -4.45 -4.76 -1.45
CA ILE A 43 -3.65 -4.18 -0.35
C ILE A 43 -2.84 -5.27 0.36
N ASP A 44 -3.45 -6.45 0.54
CA ASP A 44 -2.81 -7.62 1.11
C ASP A 44 -1.73 -8.21 0.17
N VAL A 45 -2.01 -8.30 -1.13
CA VAL A 45 -1.11 -8.97 -2.10
C VAL A 45 0.02 -8.06 -2.59
N LEU A 46 0.00 -6.76 -2.30
CA LEU A 46 1.01 -5.80 -2.74
C LEU A 46 2.43 -6.08 -2.20
N PHE A 47 2.59 -7.02 -1.26
CA PHE A 47 3.88 -7.42 -0.68
C PHE A 47 4.08 -8.94 -0.70
N PRO A 48 4.29 -9.55 -1.89
CA PRO A 48 4.60 -10.98 -1.95
C PRO A 48 5.94 -11.25 -1.27
N GLU A 49 5.95 -12.21 -0.35
CA GLU A 49 7.16 -12.66 0.32
C GLU A 49 8.25 -13.05 -0.70
N THR A 50 9.44 -12.48 -0.56
CA THR A 50 10.65 -13.05 -1.16
C THR A 50 11.08 -14.30 -0.37
N GLY A 51 10.22 -15.32 -0.31
CA GLY A 51 10.55 -16.54 0.43
C GLY A 51 9.46 -17.59 0.65
N SER A 52 8.18 -17.28 0.45
CA SER A 52 7.12 -18.26 0.76
C SER A 52 7.05 -19.44 -0.21
N ARG A 53 6.81 -20.62 0.35
CA ARG A 53 6.43 -21.83 -0.40
C ARG A 53 5.14 -21.57 -1.18
N PRO A 54 4.90 -22.27 -2.31
CA PRO A 54 3.64 -22.19 -3.03
C PRO A 54 2.46 -22.51 -2.09
N GLY A 55 1.56 -21.55 -1.88
CA GLY A 55 0.31 -21.73 -1.13
C GLY A 55 0.19 -21.02 0.23
N GLU A 56 1.18 -20.24 0.66
CA GLU A 56 1.11 -19.49 1.93
C GLU A 56 1.56 -18.04 1.72
N VAL A 57 0.63 -17.18 1.28
CA VAL A 57 0.82 -15.73 1.29
C VAL A 57 0.20 -15.24 2.58
N THR A 58 1.02 -14.99 3.60
CA THR A 58 0.57 -14.14 4.70
C THR A 58 1.00 -12.72 4.33
N PRO A 59 0.07 -11.79 4.09
CA PRO A 59 0.43 -10.38 3.92
C PRO A 59 1.01 -9.92 5.25
N MET A 60 2.31 -9.63 5.24
CA MET A 60 3.00 -9.02 6.38
C MET A 60 3.99 -8.00 5.84
N LEU A 61 3.83 -6.75 6.28
CA LEU A 61 4.77 -5.69 5.98
C LEU A 61 6.18 -6.07 6.44
N LEU A 62 6.30 -6.77 7.57
CA LEU A 62 7.56 -7.33 8.03
C LEU A 62 7.69 -8.77 7.55
N ASP A 63 8.63 -9.01 6.64
CA ASP A 63 9.04 -10.37 6.30
C ASP A 63 9.81 -11.02 7.49
N PRO A 64 10.10 -12.33 7.45
CA PRO A 64 10.85 -12.99 8.52
C PRO A 64 12.22 -12.37 8.81
N VAL A 65 12.88 -11.79 7.82
CA VAL A 65 14.17 -11.09 7.99
C VAL A 65 13.94 -9.76 8.70
N ASP A 66 12.93 -8.99 8.30
CA ASP A 66 12.52 -7.74 8.94
C ASP A 66 12.14 -7.97 10.40
N LEU A 67 11.40 -9.04 10.70
CA LEU A 67 11.03 -9.40 12.07
C LEU A 67 12.26 -9.61 12.96
N VAL A 68 13.27 -10.34 12.44
CA VAL A 68 14.54 -10.57 13.16
C VAL A 68 15.35 -9.27 13.27
N ALA A 69 15.49 -8.52 12.17
CA ALA A 69 16.25 -7.28 12.15
C ALA A 69 15.67 -6.23 13.12
N CYS A 70 14.35 -6.02 13.05
CA CYS A 70 13.68 -5.00 13.85
C CYS A 70 13.51 -5.40 15.32
N ASN A 71 13.16 -6.66 15.63
CA ASN A 71 12.76 -7.05 16.99
C ASN A 71 13.84 -7.83 17.77
N VAL A 72 14.73 -8.56 17.08
CA VAL A 72 15.76 -9.39 17.74
C VAL A 72 17.11 -8.70 17.72
N LEU A 73 17.55 -8.24 16.55
CA LEU A 73 18.88 -7.63 16.37
C LEU A 73 18.88 -6.12 16.65
N ASN A 74 17.70 -5.52 16.80
CA ASN A 74 17.51 -4.09 17.07
C ASN A 74 18.23 -3.19 16.04
N GLN A 75 18.18 -3.56 14.76
CA GLN A 75 18.81 -2.82 13.67
C GLN A 75 17.95 -1.61 13.28
N VAL A 76 18.21 -0.46 13.89
CA VAL A 76 17.44 0.78 13.70
C VAL A 76 17.35 1.21 12.23
N ASP A 77 18.44 1.06 11.49
CA ASP A 77 18.56 1.53 10.10
C ASP A 77 18.22 0.47 9.04
N HIS A 78 17.80 -0.74 9.45
CA HIS A 78 17.36 -1.77 8.51
C HIS A 78 16.13 -1.27 7.73
N GLU A 79 16.21 -1.32 6.40
CA GLU A 79 15.14 -0.90 5.50
C GLU A 79 14.09 -2.01 5.42
N VAL A 80 12.88 -1.71 5.90
CA VAL A 80 11.72 -2.61 5.82
C VAL A 80 11.10 -2.51 4.44
N ARG A 81 10.91 -1.28 3.94
CA ARG A 81 10.41 -1.03 2.59
C ARG A 81 10.97 0.27 2.02
N ARG A 82 11.01 0.33 0.70
CA ARG A 82 11.39 1.50 -0.09
C ARG A 82 10.23 1.94 -0.97
N ILE A 83 10.06 3.24 -1.11
CA ILE A 83 9.06 3.89 -1.96
C ILE A 83 9.84 4.77 -2.93
N ASP A 84 9.87 4.44 -4.22
CA ASP A 84 10.77 5.10 -5.19
C ASP A 84 10.17 6.34 -5.88
N ASP A 85 8.85 6.49 -5.88
CA ASP A 85 8.13 7.50 -6.66
C ASP A 85 7.55 8.63 -5.78
N VAL A 86 8.27 9.04 -4.74
CA VAL A 86 7.78 10.11 -3.85
C VAL A 86 7.73 11.44 -4.59
N LYS A 87 6.56 12.09 -4.52
CA LYS A 87 6.30 13.35 -5.21
C LYS A 87 7.14 14.49 -4.64
N TYR A 88 7.67 15.28 -5.57
CA TYR A 88 8.57 16.41 -5.31
C TYR A 88 7.98 17.41 -4.32
N PHE A 89 8.84 17.92 -3.43
CA PHE A 89 8.56 19.07 -2.59
C PHE A 89 9.78 19.96 -2.50
N SER A 90 9.75 21.13 -3.16
CA SER A 90 10.72 22.25 -3.13
C SER A 90 12.21 21.95 -2.83
N SER A 91 12.57 21.52 -1.62
CA SER A 91 13.92 21.12 -1.20
C SER A 91 14.27 19.64 -1.43
N LEU A 92 13.28 18.75 -1.46
CA LEU A 92 13.40 17.37 -1.91
C LEU A 92 13.20 17.31 -3.41
N GLY A 93 14.29 17.10 -4.18
CA GLY A 93 14.15 16.37 -5.44
C GLY A 93 13.33 15.12 -5.17
N GLY A 94 12.26 14.88 -5.94
CA GLY A 94 11.48 13.65 -5.82
C GLY A 94 12.40 12.42 -5.90
N GLY A 95 11.90 11.25 -5.52
CA GLY A 95 12.70 10.02 -5.52
C GLY A 95 12.35 9.13 -4.35
N SER A 96 13.34 8.44 -3.79
CA SER A 96 13.05 7.38 -2.86
C SER A 96 12.96 7.82 -1.39
N VAL A 97 12.02 7.24 -0.65
CA VAL A 97 11.93 7.28 0.82
C VAL A 97 11.90 5.86 1.37
N SER A 98 12.59 5.64 2.48
CA SER A 98 12.66 4.35 3.15
C SER A 98 11.83 4.33 4.43
N LEU A 99 10.98 3.31 4.60
CA LEU A 99 10.52 2.89 5.92
C LEU A 99 11.59 1.99 6.51
N THR A 100 12.15 2.39 7.64
CA THR A 100 13.15 1.60 8.39
C THR A 100 12.52 0.96 9.62
N CYS A 101 13.18 -0.02 10.23
CA CYS A 101 12.79 -0.54 11.54
C CYS A 101 12.57 0.61 12.55
N GLY A 102 13.43 1.62 12.51
CA GLY A 102 13.27 2.83 13.29
C GLY A 102 13.55 2.61 14.77
N ASP A 103 13.03 3.43 15.67
CA ASP A 103 13.15 3.32 17.13
C ASP A 103 11.94 3.99 17.81
N SER A 104 12.06 4.48 19.05
CA SER A 104 10.96 5.17 19.73
C SER A 104 10.64 6.56 19.16
N LYS A 105 11.45 7.09 18.24
CA LYS A 105 11.34 8.43 17.66
C LYS A 105 11.04 8.43 16.17
N HIS A 106 11.36 7.36 15.43
CA HIS A 106 11.10 7.28 14.00
C HIS A 106 10.86 5.85 13.50
N GLY A 107 10.40 5.70 12.25
CA GLY A 107 10.27 4.43 11.53
C GLY A 107 9.15 3.50 12.03
N TYR A 108 9.19 2.24 11.60
CA TYR A 108 8.11 1.27 11.83
C TYR A 108 7.80 1.08 13.31
N ARG A 109 8.83 0.93 14.16
CA ARG A 109 8.63 0.73 15.60
C ARG A 109 7.96 1.94 16.26
N HIS A 110 8.34 3.15 15.88
CA HIS A 110 7.66 4.35 16.38
C HIS A 110 6.18 4.37 16.00
N ILE A 111 5.88 4.05 14.73
CA ILE A 111 4.49 3.98 14.24
C ILE A 111 3.72 2.90 14.98
N ARG A 112 4.28 1.70 15.12
CA ARG A 112 3.66 0.59 15.85
C ARG A 112 3.37 0.98 17.30
N ASP A 113 4.39 1.47 18.02
CA ASP A 113 4.30 1.76 19.45
C ASP A 113 3.32 2.90 19.78
N ARG A 114 3.09 3.82 18.82
CA ARG A 114 2.26 5.02 19.04
C ARG A 114 0.90 4.97 18.35
N HIS A 115 0.79 4.31 17.22
CA HIS A 115 -0.31 4.47 16.27
C HIS A 115 -0.89 3.15 15.76
N GLN A 116 -0.39 1.98 16.19
CA GLN A 116 -0.98 0.69 15.80
C GLN A 116 -2.49 0.68 16.07
N GLN A 117 -2.91 1.10 17.27
CA GLN A 117 -4.34 1.11 17.62
C GLN A 117 -5.14 2.08 16.73
N ASP A 118 -4.56 3.22 16.34
CA ASP A 118 -5.20 4.18 15.46
C ASP A 118 -5.46 3.55 14.08
N TRP A 119 -4.47 2.86 13.53
CA TRP A 119 -4.58 2.14 12.26
C TRP A 119 -5.58 0.97 12.34
N GLN A 120 -5.53 0.19 13.41
CA GLN A 120 -6.48 -0.88 13.67
C GLN A 120 -7.92 -0.35 13.74
N ASN A 121 -8.15 0.79 14.39
CA ASN A 121 -9.48 1.40 14.50
C ASN A 121 -10.02 1.89 13.15
N VAL A 122 -9.14 2.25 12.21
CA VAL A 122 -9.55 2.70 10.88
C VAL A 122 -9.88 1.52 9.99
N ILE A 123 -9.03 0.50 9.92
CA ILE A 123 -9.29 -0.69 9.09
C ILE A 123 -10.52 -1.48 9.60
N ALA A 124 -10.75 -1.49 10.92
CA ALA A 124 -11.94 -2.07 11.58
C ALA A 124 -13.30 -1.53 11.07
N LYS A 125 -13.30 -0.44 10.29
CA LYS A 125 -14.51 0.12 9.68
C LYS A 125 -14.98 -0.66 8.45
N VAL A 126 -14.09 -1.44 7.84
CA VAL A 126 -14.35 -2.20 6.61
C VAL A 126 -13.88 -3.65 6.66
N ASP A 127 -12.96 -3.98 7.55
CA ASP A 127 -12.41 -5.33 7.72
C ASP A 127 -12.20 -5.61 9.22
N ASP A 128 -12.61 -6.77 9.71
CA ASP A 128 -12.47 -7.13 11.14
C ASP A 128 -11.06 -7.64 11.50
N THR A 129 -10.19 -7.80 10.50
CA THR A 129 -8.83 -8.31 10.68
C THR A 129 -7.86 -7.24 11.20
N HIS A 130 -7.83 -7.09 12.52
CA HIS A 130 -6.90 -6.19 13.23
C HIS A 130 -5.40 -6.49 12.98
N SER A 131 -5.08 -7.67 12.43
CA SER A 131 -3.72 -8.10 12.11
C SER A 131 -3.12 -7.39 10.90
N ARG A 132 -3.93 -6.82 9.99
CA ARG A 132 -3.48 -6.23 8.72
C ARG A 132 -3.21 -4.73 8.77
N TRP A 133 -3.15 -4.18 9.98
CA TRP A 133 -3.05 -2.74 10.19
C TRP A 133 -1.78 -2.15 9.58
N ASP A 134 -0.67 -2.90 9.55
CA ASP A 134 0.61 -2.42 9.06
C ASP A 134 0.72 -2.47 7.54
N ASP A 135 0.17 -3.49 6.88
CA ASP A 135 0.03 -3.51 5.42
C ASP A 135 -0.85 -2.35 4.95
N PHE A 136 -2.01 -2.16 5.58
CA PHE A 136 -2.88 -1.04 5.31
C PHE A 136 -2.21 0.31 5.59
N MET A 137 -1.50 0.44 6.72
CA MET A 137 -0.73 1.64 7.05
C MET A 137 0.31 1.94 5.98
N PHE A 138 1.09 0.94 5.56
CA PHE A 138 2.15 1.16 4.59
C PHE A 138 1.60 1.46 3.20
N PHE A 139 0.50 0.82 2.79
CA PHE A 139 -0.24 1.19 1.57
C PHE A 139 -0.63 2.67 1.61
N VAL A 140 -1.30 3.12 2.67
CA VAL A 140 -1.71 4.52 2.84
C VAL A 140 -0.49 5.47 2.85
N VAL A 141 0.62 5.08 3.48
CA VAL A 141 1.88 5.85 3.48
C VAL A 141 2.44 5.99 2.07
N ARG A 142 2.54 4.89 1.33
CA ARG A 142 3.04 4.87 -0.05
C ARG A 142 2.19 5.79 -0.92
N GLU A 143 0.88 5.62 -0.91
CA GLU A 143 -0.01 6.42 -1.74
C GLU A 143 -0.01 7.90 -1.35
N SER A 144 0.09 8.22 -0.06
CA SER A 144 0.21 9.62 0.39
C SER A 144 1.52 10.28 -0.04
N LEU A 145 2.60 9.51 -0.21
CA LEU A 145 3.89 10.00 -0.68
C LEU A 145 3.95 10.10 -2.21
N THR A 146 3.34 9.16 -2.94
CA THR A 146 3.31 9.12 -4.40
C THR A 146 2.29 10.10 -4.99
N TYR A 147 1.09 10.17 -4.39
CA TYR A 147 -0.02 11.01 -4.85
C TYR A 147 -0.57 11.94 -3.75
N PRO A 148 0.27 12.79 -3.13
CA PRO A 148 -0.21 13.71 -2.11
C PRO A 148 -1.20 14.72 -2.70
N ALA A 149 -2.28 14.96 -1.95
CA ALA A 149 -3.13 16.13 -2.16
C ALA A 149 -2.49 17.40 -1.57
N ARG A 150 -1.70 17.25 -0.50
CA ARG A 150 -0.99 18.36 0.13
C ARG A 150 0.35 17.91 0.71
N VAL A 151 1.35 18.79 0.57
CA VAL A 151 2.68 18.62 1.15
C VAL A 151 3.06 19.89 1.91
N VAL A 152 3.58 19.73 3.13
CA VAL A 152 3.83 20.83 4.07
C VAL A 152 5.24 20.74 4.62
N ASP A 153 5.99 21.83 4.54
CA ASP A 153 7.24 22.00 5.27
C ASP A 153 6.94 22.14 6.77
N LYS A 154 7.58 21.31 7.58
CA LYS A 154 7.52 21.36 9.04
C LYS A 154 8.89 21.78 9.56
N SER A 155 8.92 22.38 10.74
CA SER A 155 10.20 22.69 11.41
C SER A 155 11.04 21.43 11.61
N ASP A 156 12.33 21.64 11.86
CA ASP A 156 13.30 20.57 12.16
C ASP A 156 13.52 19.58 11.01
N ASN A 157 13.52 20.10 9.77
CA ASN A 157 13.88 19.33 8.58
C ASN A 157 12.91 18.15 8.33
N LYS A 158 11.62 18.43 8.50
CA LYS A 158 10.55 17.44 8.35
C LYS A 158 9.58 17.90 7.28
N ILE A 159 9.05 16.95 6.51
CA ILE A 159 8.04 17.24 5.50
C ILE A 159 6.85 16.33 5.74
N CYS A 160 5.67 16.92 5.76
CA CYS A 160 4.41 16.23 5.98
C CYS A 160 3.66 16.07 4.67
N TYR A 161 3.23 14.85 4.38
CA TYR A 161 2.43 14.45 3.23
C TYR A 161 1.06 13.98 3.70
N THR A 162 0.03 14.32 2.91
CA THR A 162 -1.33 13.85 3.14
C THR A 162 -2.10 13.72 1.83
N ALA A 163 -3.00 12.75 1.77
CA ALA A 163 -3.95 12.52 0.68
C ALA A 163 -5.34 12.18 1.26
N PRO A 164 -6.46 12.53 0.60
CA PRO A 164 -7.76 12.01 1.00
C PRO A 164 -7.82 10.51 0.71
N ILE A 165 -8.22 9.75 1.73
CA ILE A 165 -8.37 8.29 1.67
C ILE A 165 -9.82 7.97 2.02
N ILE A 166 -10.51 7.27 1.12
CA ILE A 166 -11.91 6.87 1.33
C ILE A 166 -11.98 5.36 1.44
N LEU A 167 -12.52 4.85 2.55
CA LEU A 167 -12.82 3.44 2.72
C LEU A 167 -14.17 3.11 2.10
N ILE A 168 -14.20 2.03 1.32
CA ILE A 168 -15.35 1.48 0.62
C ILE A 168 -15.66 0.11 1.22
N ASN A 169 -16.92 -0.17 1.55
CA ASN A 169 -17.36 -1.48 2.03
C ASN A 169 -17.73 -2.44 0.88
N SER A 170 -18.27 -3.61 1.20
CA SER A 170 -18.60 -4.68 0.24
C SER A 170 -19.69 -4.30 -0.74
N ASP A 171 -20.54 -3.35 -0.33
CA ASP A 171 -21.64 -2.86 -1.14
C ASP A 171 -21.21 -1.69 -2.04
N MET A 172 -19.90 -1.44 -2.17
CA MET A 172 -19.32 -0.31 -2.90
C MET A 172 -19.76 1.07 -2.38
N VAL A 173 -20.06 1.15 -1.07
CA VAL A 173 -20.49 2.39 -0.41
C VAL A 173 -19.31 3.01 0.35
N PRO A 174 -19.06 4.32 0.17
CA PRO A 174 -18.13 5.06 1.03
C PRO A 174 -18.59 5.06 2.48
N VAL A 175 -17.78 4.54 3.39
CA VAL A 175 -18.11 4.46 4.82
C VAL A 175 -17.27 5.37 5.71
N TYR A 176 -16.08 5.76 5.25
CA TYR A 176 -15.19 6.63 6.02
C TYR A 176 -14.20 7.36 5.12
N GLU A 177 -14.01 8.66 5.34
CA GLU A 177 -12.97 9.45 4.69
C GLU A 177 -12.01 9.99 5.77
N PHE A 178 -10.71 9.87 5.52
CA PHE A 178 -9.69 10.42 6.39
C PHE A 178 -8.50 10.96 5.60
N HIS A 179 -7.61 11.65 6.30
CA HIS A 179 -6.41 12.26 5.74
C HIS A 179 -5.25 11.97 6.68
N PRO A 180 -4.37 11.03 6.31
CA PRO A 180 -3.26 10.64 7.16
C PRO A 180 -2.24 11.77 7.24
N THR A 181 -1.51 11.80 8.35
CA THR A 181 -0.28 12.56 8.50
C THR A 181 0.88 11.61 8.28
N VAL A 182 1.66 11.83 7.22
CA VAL A 182 2.87 11.06 6.92
C VAL A 182 4.06 12.01 6.97
N ILE A 183 4.93 11.86 7.96
CA ILE A 183 6.09 12.75 8.15
C ILE A 183 7.36 12.01 7.77
N ILE A 184 8.17 12.64 6.90
CA ILE A 184 9.50 12.15 6.51
C ILE A 184 10.58 13.15 6.94
N GLY A 185 11.80 12.68 7.16
CA GLY A 185 12.96 13.54 7.38
C GLY A 185 13.54 14.00 6.05
N ALA A 186 13.64 15.30 5.82
CA ALA A 186 13.96 15.84 4.50
C ALA A 186 15.39 15.48 4.03
N ASP A 187 16.39 15.51 4.93
CA ASP A 187 17.74 15.07 4.58
C ASP A 187 17.88 13.55 4.58
N THR A 188 17.28 12.89 5.58
CA THR A 188 17.45 11.45 5.79
C THR A 188 16.71 10.59 4.79
N LYS A 189 15.67 11.13 4.14
CA LYS A 189 14.73 10.40 3.27
C LYS A 189 14.12 9.16 3.94
N LYS A 190 13.87 9.26 5.25
CA LYS A 190 13.26 8.19 6.05
C LYS A 190 11.88 8.60 6.55
N VAL A 191 10.96 7.63 6.62
CA VAL A 191 9.68 7.81 7.33
C VAL A 191 9.96 8.00 8.81
N ILE A 192 9.48 9.12 9.36
CA ILE A 192 9.55 9.42 10.79
C ILE A 192 8.31 8.87 11.48
N THR A 193 7.13 9.26 11.03
CA THR A 193 5.87 8.76 11.61
C THR A 193 4.75 8.77 10.57
N ALA A 194 3.73 7.97 10.82
CA ALA A 194 2.51 7.89 10.03
C ALA A 194 1.32 7.53 10.92
N HIS A 195 0.23 8.28 10.80
CA HIS A 195 -1.04 7.99 11.49
C HIS A 195 -2.23 8.52 10.68
N PRO A 196 -3.45 7.97 10.86
CA PRO A 196 -4.60 8.31 10.01
C PRO A 196 -5.25 9.68 10.29
N GLY A 197 -4.70 10.48 11.22
CA GLY A 197 -5.28 11.76 11.64
C GLY A 197 -4.42 13.00 11.30
N ASP A 198 -4.97 14.18 11.58
CA ASP A 198 -4.28 15.49 11.65
C ASP A 198 -3.79 16.19 10.36
N ARG A 199 -4.17 15.74 9.15
CA ARG A 199 -4.21 16.53 7.88
C ARG A 199 -2.95 17.32 7.45
N CYS A 200 -1.80 17.17 8.09
CA CYS A 200 -0.67 18.12 8.01
C CYS A 200 -1.05 19.58 8.35
#